data_AF-A0A382WA93-F1
#
_entry.id   AF-A0A382WA93-F1
#
_cell.length_a   1.000
_cell.length_b   1.000
_cell.length_c   1.000
_cell.angle_alpha   90.00
_cell.angle_beta   90.00
_cell.angle_gamma   90.00
#
_symmetry.space_group_name_H-M   'P 1'
#
loop_
_entity.id
_entity.type
_entity.pdbx_description
1 polymer ?
#
loop_
_entity_poly.entity_id
_entity_poly.type
_entity_poly.pdbx_seq_one_letter_code
_entity_poly.pdbx_strand_id
1 'polypeptide(L)'
;MNRHVVQKLHQWAICVIWTGAIIFLLAVDIAFAGFIQLDGVADVKTRFSRGCSTVQEIAELARARGIDTVIFGDQARDTLEYGLFPFERVIKKRYENSSVLAVGAPAYISEINDNDKQFKETLLLPGTEVAPFYYWTEKDSLVANKPDKHLFVVGFSDPEPYEQLPILDSNFSKRYLAQYQNFFSVCAALFLLCLILVIKGYKRKTTSIVAGIMFLLVVNNNPFRSSPF
;
A
#
# COMPACT_ATOMS: atom_id res chain seq x y z
N MET A 1 -37.12 -58.41 -41.08
CA MET A 1 -36.73 -57.05 -40.64
C MET A 1 -35.65 -56.54 -41.59
N ASN A 2 -35.89 -55.40 -42.26
CA ASN A 2 -35.25 -55.04 -43.52
C ASN A 2 -33.78 -54.58 -43.33
N ARG A 3 -32.79 -55.28 -43.91
CA ARG A 3 -31.34 -55.00 -43.75
C ARG A 3 -30.96 -53.55 -44.09
N HIS A 4 -31.68 -52.93 -45.01
CA HIS A 4 -31.50 -51.51 -45.37
C HIS A 4 -31.85 -50.53 -44.24
N VAL A 5 -32.82 -50.86 -43.39
CA VAL A 5 -33.22 -50.01 -42.27
C VAL A 5 -32.16 -50.02 -41.18
N VAL A 6 -31.56 -51.19 -40.91
CA VAL A 6 -30.47 -51.36 -39.93
C VAL A 6 -29.20 -50.64 -40.38
N GLN A 7 -28.84 -50.72 -41.67
CA GLN A 7 -27.70 -49.97 -42.22
C GLN A 7 -27.91 -48.45 -42.13
N LYS A 8 -29.10 -47.94 -42.47
CA LYS A 8 -29.42 -46.51 -42.32
C LYS A 8 -29.32 -46.06 -40.86
N LEU A 9 -29.86 -46.83 -39.91
CA LEU A 9 -29.77 -46.53 -38.48
C LEU A 9 -28.32 -46.50 -37.99
N HIS A 10 -27.49 -47.45 -38.42
CA HIS A 10 -26.08 -47.48 -38.05
C HIS A 10 -25.30 -46.29 -38.63
N GLN A 11 -25.62 -45.88 -39.86
CA GLN A 11 -24.96 -44.75 -40.51
C GLN A 11 -25.37 -43.40 -39.89
N TRP A 12 -26.64 -43.28 -39.47
CA TRP A 12 -27.12 -42.15 -38.69
C TRP A 12 -26.44 -42.07 -37.32
N ALA A 13 -26.33 -43.20 -36.61
CA ALA A 13 -25.63 -43.25 -35.33
C ALA A 13 -24.16 -42.84 -35.45
N ILE A 14 -23.47 -43.29 -36.49
CA ILE A 14 -22.10 -42.86 -36.81
C ILE A 14 -22.05 -41.34 -37.04
N CYS A 15 -22.93 -40.78 -37.88
CA CYS A 15 -22.96 -39.34 -38.13
C CYS A 15 -23.21 -38.51 -36.87
N VAL A 16 -24.10 -38.95 -35.98
CA VAL A 16 -24.39 -38.27 -34.70
C VAL A 16 -23.18 -38.33 -33.76
N ILE A 17 -22.49 -39.47 -33.70
CA ILE A 17 -21.27 -39.61 -32.88
C ILE A 17 -20.16 -38.70 -33.42
N TRP A 18 -19.93 -38.66 -34.74
CA TRP A 18 -18.92 -37.79 -35.33
C TRP A 18 -19.26 -36.30 -35.17
N THR A 19 -20.52 -35.90 -35.34
CA THR A 19 -20.92 -34.52 -35.08
C THR A 19 -20.80 -34.15 -33.60
N GLY A 20 -21.19 -35.05 -32.70
CA GLY A 20 -20.97 -34.87 -31.25
C GLY A 20 -19.49 -34.74 -30.88
N ALA A 21 -18.62 -35.56 -31.47
CA ALA A 21 -17.18 -35.49 -31.26
C ALA A 21 -16.57 -34.19 -31.80
N ILE A 22 -17.00 -33.73 -32.99
CA ILE A 22 -16.55 -32.46 -33.57
C ILE A 22 -17.01 -31.27 -32.71
N ILE A 23 -18.27 -31.28 -32.25
CA ILE A 23 -18.79 -30.23 -31.35
C ILE A 23 -18.02 -30.23 -30.03
N PHE A 24 -17.71 -31.41 -29.48
CA PHE A 24 -16.93 -31.53 -28.25
C PHE A 24 -15.49 -31.01 -28.43
N LEU A 25 -14.82 -31.37 -29.53
CA LEU A 25 -13.46 -30.87 -29.83
C LEU A 25 -13.44 -29.36 -30.06
N LEU A 26 -14.43 -28.80 -30.76
CA LEU A 26 -14.55 -27.34 -30.96
C LEU A 26 -14.90 -26.59 -29.66
N ALA A 27 -15.61 -27.23 -28.72
CA ALA A 27 -15.94 -26.64 -27.43
C ALA A 27 -14.76 -26.64 -26.45
N VAL A 28 -13.81 -27.57 -26.59
CA VAL A 28 -12.59 -27.64 -25.74
C VAL A 28 -11.70 -26.42 -25.94
N ASP A 29 -11.57 -25.90 -27.17
CA ASP A 29 -10.82 -24.67 -27.45
C ASP A 29 -11.49 -23.41 -26.86
N ILE A 30 -12.83 -23.40 -26.75
CA ILE A 30 -13.58 -22.23 -26.24
C ILE A 30 -13.56 -22.19 -24.69
N ALA A 31 -13.33 -23.33 -24.03
CA ALA A 31 -13.31 -23.43 -22.58
C ALA A 31 -12.00 -22.93 -21.93
N PHE A 32 -10.91 -22.80 -22.71
CA PHE A 32 -9.72 -22.05 -22.29
C PHE A 32 -9.94 -20.57 -22.57
N ALA A 33 -10.64 -19.88 -21.66
CA ALA A 33 -10.66 -18.43 -21.66
C ALA A 33 -9.20 -17.91 -21.72
N GLY A 34 -8.91 -17.08 -22.72
CA GLY A 34 -7.57 -16.70 -23.16
C GLY A 34 -6.80 -15.87 -22.14
N PHE A 35 -6.11 -16.55 -21.22
CA PHE A 35 -5.06 -15.96 -20.41
C PHE A 35 -3.72 -16.13 -21.12
N ILE A 36 -2.96 -15.04 -21.22
CA ILE A 36 -1.58 -15.07 -21.69
C ILE A 36 -0.71 -15.33 -20.47
N GLN A 37 0.15 -16.35 -20.55
CA GLN A 37 1.18 -16.58 -19.55
C GLN A 37 2.30 -15.55 -19.76
N LEU A 38 2.69 -14.87 -18.68
CA LEU A 38 3.78 -13.88 -18.67
C LEU A 38 4.85 -14.33 -17.69
N ASP A 39 6.10 -14.31 -18.12
CA ASP A 39 7.25 -14.55 -17.24
C ASP A 39 7.53 -13.28 -16.44
N GLY A 40 7.14 -13.31 -15.16
CA GLY A 40 7.17 -12.16 -14.27
C GLY A 40 8.19 -12.28 -13.14
N VAL A 41 8.77 -11.15 -12.74
CA VAL A 41 9.48 -10.99 -11.47
C VAL A 41 8.73 -10.01 -10.58
N ALA A 42 8.65 -10.31 -9.29
CA ALA A 42 7.94 -9.49 -8.32
C ALA A 42 8.86 -9.09 -7.17
N ASP A 43 8.41 -8.09 -6.42
CA ASP A 43 9.13 -7.51 -5.30
C ASP A 43 10.50 -6.90 -5.69
N VAL A 44 10.55 -6.27 -6.87
CA VAL A 44 11.77 -5.60 -7.33
C VAL A 44 11.93 -4.25 -6.66
N LYS A 45 13.08 -4.02 -6.02
CA LYS A 45 13.41 -2.74 -5.37
C LYS A 45 14.11 -1.81 -6.34
N THR A 46 13.83 -0.52 -6.21
CA THR A 46 14.49 0.56 -6.96
C THR A 46 15.16 1.54 -6.00
N ARG A 47 15.81 2.57 -6.55
CA ARG A 47 16.35 3.71 -5.79
C ARG A 47 15.31 4.49 -4.98
N PHE A 48 14.01 4.27 -5.20
CA PHE A 48 12.95 4.87 -4.38
C PHE A 48 12.93 4.28 -2.96
N SER A 49 13.51 3.10 -2.73
CA SER A 49 13.69 2.55 -1.39
C SER A 49 15.09 2.00 -1.15
N ARG A 50 15.24 0.68 -0.99
CA ARG A 50 16.50 -0.01 -0.65
C ARG A 50 17.26 -0.50 -1.89
N GLY A 51 16.72 -0.34 -3.09
CA GLY A 51 17.38 -0.73 -4.34
C GLY A 51 18.41 0.32 -4.78
N CYS A 52 19.30 -0.07 -5.70
CA CYS A 52 20.32 0.82 -6.26
C CYS A 52 20.01 1.28 -7.68
N SER A 53 19.13 0.57 -8.39
CA SER A 53 18.84 0.83 -9.80
C SER A 53 17.62 1.74 -9.99
N THR A 54 17.63 2.48 -11.09
CA THR A 54 16.46 3.22 -11.56
C THR A 54 15.41 2.26 -12.14
N VAL A 55 14.17 2.74 -12.31
CA VAL A 55 13.13 1.98 -13.01
C VAL A 55 13.57 1.65 -14.44
N GLN A 56 14.22 2.60 -15.12
CA GLN A 56 14.70 2.43 -16.50
C GLN A 56 15.74 1.31 -16.61
N GLU A 57 16.75 1.31 -15.74
CA GLU A 57 17.81 0.28 -15.74
C GLU A 57 17.23 -1.12 -15.51
N ILE A 58 16.22 -1.23 -14.62
CA ILE A 58 15.51 -2.48 -14.37
C ILE A 58 14.71 -2.91 -15.60
N ALA A 59 14.02 -1.97 -16.26
CA ALA A 59 13.25 -2.26 -17.47
C ALA A 59 14.15 -2.70 -18.64
N GLU A 60 15.31 -2.05 -18.82
CA GLU A 60 16.32 -2.43 -19.81
C GLU A 60 16.85 -3.85 -19.54
N LEU A 61 17.12 -4.17 -18.28
CA LEU A 61 17.59 -5.50 -17.87
C LEU A 61 16.51 -6.57 -18.07
N ALA A 62 15.26 -6.27 -17.71
CA ALA A 62 14.12 -7.17 -17.88
C ALA A 62 13.91 -7.49 -19.36
N ARG A 63 13.87 -6.46 -20.23
CA ARG A 63 13.79 -6.62 -21.68
C ARG A 63 14.95 -7.46 -22.22
N ALA A 64 16.19 -7.17 -21.80
CA ALA A 64 17.37 -7.93 -22.25
C ALA A 64 17.33 -9.41 -21.83
N ARG A 65 16.59 -9.74 -20.78
CA ARG A 65 16.41 -11.11 -20.28
C ARG A 65 15.13 -11.79 -20.77
N GLY A 66 14.32 -11.10 -21.58
CA GLY A 66 13.02 -11.61 -22.03
C GLY A 66 12.02 -11.81 -20.89
N ILE A 67 12.08 -10.97 -19.85
CA ILE A 67 11.09 -10.93 -18.77
C ILE A 67 9.92 -10.08 -19.24
N ASP A 68 8.72 -10.66 -19.24
CA ASP A 68 7.50 -10.02 -19.73
C ASP A 68 6.90 -9.04 -18.71
N THR A 69 7.15 -9.22 -17.40
CA THR A 69 6.55 -8.38 -16.36
C THR A 69 7.49 -8.13 -15.19
N VAL A 70 7.54 -6.89 -14.72
CA VAL A 70 8.23 -6.49 -13.48
C VAL A 70 7.23 -5.84 -12.54
N ILE A 71 7.09 -6.41 -11.34
CA ILE A 71 6.27 -5.82 -10.27
C ILE A 71 7.22 -5.23 -9.24
N PHE A 72 7.22 -3.91 -9.14
CA PHE A 72 8.03 -3.20 -8.16
C PHE A 72 7.46 -3.41 -6.76
N GLY A 73 8.33 -3.41 -5.76
CA GLY A 73 7.99 -3.59 -4.34
C GLY A 73 8.75 -2.65 -3.44
N ASP A 74 8.95 -1.41 -3.84
CA ASP A 74 9.63 -0.43 -3.00
C ASP A 74 8.91 -0.24 -1.66
N GLN A 75 9.67 -0.01 -0.60
CA GLN A 75 9.09 0.26 0.72
C GLN A 75 8.23 1.54 0.64
N ALA A 76 6.94 1.44 0.95
CA ALA A 76 6.04 2.59 1.02
C ALA A 76 6.57 3.60 2.04
N ARG A 77 6.97 3.10 3.21
CA ARG A 77 7.63 3.85 4.28
C ARG A 77 8.56 2.92 5.04
N ASP A 78 9.82 3.32 5.17
CA ASP A 78 10.84 2.57 5.90
C ASP A 78 11.29 3.39 7.12
N THR A 79 10.43 3.41 8.14
CA THR A 79 10.62 4.23 9.35
C THR A 79 10.36 3.44 10.63
N LEU A 80 11.24 3.61 11.61
CA LEU A 80 11.04 3.10 12.96
C LEU A 80 11.08 4.27 13.97
N GLU A 81 10.04 4.39 14.77
CA GLU A 81 9.78 5.54 15.63
C GLU A 81 9.45 5.07 17.04
N TYR A 82 10.17 5.60 18.02
CA TYR A 82 9.89 5.40 19.44
C TYR A 82 9.52 6.72 20.11
N GLY A 83 8.31 6.77 20.65
CA GLY A 83 7.76 7.93 21.34
C GLY A 83 7.69 7.75 22.85
N LEU A 84 7.90 8.83 23.60
CA LEU A 84 7.81 8.81 25.08
C LEU A 84 6.40 9.16 25.55
N PHE A 85 5.80 8.29 26.37
CA PHE A 85 4.50 8.57 27.01
C PHE A 85 4.58 9.81 27.92
N PRO A 86 3.57 10.70 27.94
CA PRO A 86 2.30 10.70 27.18
C PRO A 86 2.34 11.54 25.89
N PHE A 87 3.52 11.81 25.34
CA PHE A 87 3.75 12.69 24.19
C PHE A 87 4.45 11.95 23.05
N GLU A 88 4.03 10.72 22.78
CA GLU A 88 4.69 9.76 21.89
C GLU A 88 4.86 10.28 20.45
N ARG A 89 4.01 11.21 20.03
CA ARG A 89 4.03 11.79 18.67
C ARG A 89 4.75 13.13 18.59
N VAL A 90 5.07 13.73 19.74
CA VAL A 90 5.80 15.01 19.82
C VAL A 90 7.24 14.79 20.24
N ILE A 91 7.47 13.93 21.23
CA ILE A 91 8.79 13.59 21.75
C ILE A 91 9.11 12.17 21.29
N LYS A 92 9.74 12.07 20.13
CA LYS A 92 10.07 10.78 19.51
C LYS A 92 11.47 10.74 18.91
N LYS A 93 12.03 9.54 18.91
CA LYS A 93 13.24 9.20 18.16
C LYS A 93 12.84 8.45 16.90
N ARG A 94 13.26 8.97 15.74
CA ARG A 94 12.89 8.48 14.41
C ARG A 94 14.14 8.03 13.66
N TYR A 95 14.08 6.83 13.10
CA TYR A 95 15.04 6.33 12.12
C TYR A 95 14.29 6.13 10.81
N GLU A 96 14.71 6.83 9.76
CA GLU A 96 14.04 6.84 8.45
C GLU A 96 15.06 6.56 7.35
N ASN A 97 14.71 5.63 6.45
CA ASN A 97 15.43 5.37 5.22
C ASN A 97 14.65 5.90 4.00
N SER A 98 15.28 5.84 2.83
CA SER A 98 14.60 6.13 1.56
C SER A 98 13.38 5.24 1.38
N SER A 99 12.27 5.85 0.95
CA SER A 99 10.99 5.16 0.72
C SER A 99 10.12 5.95 -0.25
N VAL A 100 9.13 5.29 -0.83
CA VAL A 100 8.22 5.90 -1.82
C VAL A 100 7.55 7.14 -1.25
N LEU A 101 7.04 7.09 -0.03
CA LEU A 101 6.36 8.24 0.58
C LEU A 101 7.31 9.32 1.10
N ALA A 102 8.59 9.02 1.31
CA ALA A 102 9.60 10.03 1.63
C ALA A 102 10.00 10.86 0.39
N VAL A 103 10.06 10.22 -0.78
CA VAL A 103 10.33 10.89 -2.07
C VAL A 103 9.06 11.54 -2.64
N GLY A 104 7.92 10.87 -2.47
CA GLY A 104 6.61 11.27 -2.98
C GLY A 104 6.04 10.21 -3.95
N ALA A 105 4.82 9.74 -3.68
CA ALA A 105 4.12 8.79 -4.53
C ALA A 105 3.93 9.30 -5.98
N PRO A 106 3.66 10.60 -6.26
CA PRO A 106 3.56 11.08 -7.63
C PRO A 106 4.83 10.85 -8.46
N ALA A 107 6.01 11.08 -7.88
CA ALA A 107 7.28 10.90 -8.58
C ALA A 107 7.55 9.42 -8.89
N TYR A 108 7.26 8.54 -7.93
CA TYR A 108 7.37 7.10 -8.08
C TYR A 108 6.47 6.57 -9.21
N ILE A 109 5.19 6.96 -9.19
CA ILE A 109 4.21 6.51 -10.17
C ILE A 109 4.48 7.10 -11.55
N SER A 110 4.90 8.36 -11.65
CA SER A 110 5.25 8.95 -12.95
C SER A 110 6.46 8.24 -13.57
N GLU A 111 7.50 7.92 -12.78
CA GLU A 111 8.69 7.26 -13.32
C GLU A 111 8.35 5.87 -13.86
N ILE A 112 7.52 5.09 -13.15
CA ILE A 112 7.06 3.78 -13.63
C ILE A 112 6.23 3.90 -14.89
N ASN A 113 5.20 4.77 -14.89
CA ASN A 113 4.30 4.92 -16.02
C ASN A 113 5.02 5.45 -17.27
N ASP A 114 6.01 6.32 -17.12
CA ASP A 114 6.76 6.86 -18.25
C ASP A 114 7.73 5.83 -18.84
N ASN A 115 8.25 4.91 -18.02
CA ASN A 115 9.02 3.77 -18.51
C ASN A 115 8.14 2.68 -19.13
N ASP A 116 6.97 2.38 -18.56
CA ASP A 116 6.00 1.42 -19.14
C ASP A 116 5.51 1.87 -20.53
N LYS A 117 5.47 3.18 -20.76
CA LYS A 117 5.22 3.74 -22.09
C LYS A 117 6.35 3.47 -23.09
N GLN A 118 7.59 3.40 -22.64
CA GLN A 118 8.78 3.26 -23.48
C GLN A 118 9.13 1.79 -23.75
N PHE A 119 8.96 0.90 -22.77
CA PHE A 119 9.28 -0.52 -22.87
C PHE A 119 8.01 -1.34 -23.11
N LYS A 120 7.53 -1.39 -24.35
CA LYS A 120 6.26 -2.05 -24.70
C LYS A 120 6.29 -3.56 -24.60
N GLU A 121 7.48 -4.15 -24.58
CA GLU A 121 7.71 -5.58 -24.47
C GLU A 121 7.70 -6.08 -23.02
N THR A 122 7.83 -5.18 -22.03
CA THR A 122 7.87 -5.52 -20.60
C THR A 122 6.86 -4.68 -19.84
N LEU A 123 5.85 -5.34 -19.26
CA LEU A 123 4.85 -4.69 -18.41
C LEU A 123 5.47 -4.29 -17.06
N LEU A 124 5.44 -2.99 -16.74
CA LEU A 124 5.98 -2.45 -15.50
C LEU A 124 4.83 -2.09 -14.55
N LEU A 125 4.67 -2.87 -13.48
CA LEU A 125 3.59 -2.68 -12.52
C LEU A 125 4.06 -1.98 -11.25
N PRO A 126 3.43 -0.87 -10.85
CA PRO A 126 3.73 -0.22 -9.59
C PRO A 126 3.27 -1.08 -8.42
N GLY A 127 4.09 -1.13 -7.39
CA GLY A 127 3.78 -1.84 -6.16
C GLY A 127 4.69 -1.45 -5.02
N THR A 128 4.19 -1.60 -3.80
CA THR A 128 4.93 -1.22 -2.60
C THR A 128 4.82 -2.28 -1.52
N GLU A 129 5.92 -2.47 -0.80
CA GLU A 129 5.90 -3.15 0.48
C GLU A 129 5.49 -2.19 1.59
N VAL A 130 4.53 -2.62 2.39
CA VAL A 130 3.85 -1.79 3.37
C VAL A 130 3.95 -2.49 4.71
N ALA A 131 4.58 -1.87 5.71
CA ALA A 131 4.57 -2.35 7.09
C ALA A 131 3.42 -1.65 7.85
N PRO A 132 2.26 -2.29 8.06
CA PRO A 132 1.08 -1.59 8.58
C PRO A 132 1.23 -1.19 10.04
N PHE A 133 1.91 -2.03 10.84
CA PHE A 133 2.00 -1.83 12.28
C PHE A 133 3.17 -2.59 12.91
N TYR A 134 3.88 -1.90 13.81
CA TYR A 134 4.80 -2.48 14.80
C TYR A 134 4.52 -1.82 16.16
N TYR A 135 5.03 -2.40 17.24
CA TYR A 135 4.86 -1.83 18.59
C TYR A 135 6.09 -2.09 19.47
N TRP A 136 6.28 -1.23 20.46
CA TRP A 136 7.38 -1.35 21.40
C TRP A 136 7.00 -2.15 22.64
N THR A 137 7.98 -2.85 23.20
CA THR A 137 7.88 -3.44 24.54
C THR A 137 9.04 -2.94 25.38
N GLU A 138 8.72 -2.47 26.58
CA GLU A 138 9.65 -1.94 27.57
C GLU A 138 9.55 -2.81 28.83
N LYS A 139 10.22 -3.95 28.83
CA LYS A 139 10.32 -4.80 30.03
C LYS A 139 11.73 -4.76 30.60
N ASP A 140 12.68 -5.24 29.82
CA ASP A 140 14.10 -5.31 30.20
C ASP A 140 15.00 -4.56 29.20
N SER A 141 14.55 -4.45 27.94
CA SER A 141 15.18 -3.69 26.87
C SER A 141 14.10 -3.19 25.91
N LEU A 142 14.37 -2.07 25.23
CA LEU A 142 13.46 -1.53 24.22
C LEU A 142 13.50 -2.41 22.95
N VAL A 143 12.40 -3.11 22.67
CA VAL A 143 12.29 -4.04 21.52
C VAL A 143 11.14 -3.63 20.60
N ALA A 144 11.43 -3.48 19.31
CA ALA A 144 10.42 -3.30 18.27
C ALA A 144 9.87 -4.67 17.85
N ASN A 145 8.58 -4.88 18.06
CA ASN A 145 7.90 -6.13 17.72
C ASN A 145 7.27 -6.04 16.34
N LYS A 146 7.49 -7.08 15.54
CA LYS A 146 6.92 -7.24 14.19
C LYS A 146 7.29 -6.13 13.17
N PRO A 147 8.50 -5.55 13.18
CA PRO A 147 8.87 -4.53 12.19
C PRO A 147 8.87 -5.08 10.74
N ASP A 148 9.10 -6.39 10.58
CA ASP A 148 9.22 -7.05 9.27
C ASP A 148 7.92 -7.71 8.78
N LYS A 149 6.76 -7.36 9.35
CA LYS A 149 5.47 -7.85 8.86
C LYS A 149 4.93 -6.95 7.76
N HIS A 150 5.28 -7.28 6.53
CA HIS A 150 4.99 -6.44 5.36
C HIS A 150 3.85 -7.05 4.54
N LEU A 151 3.05 -6.16 3.94
CA LEU A 151 2.06 -6.48 2.93
C LEU A 151 2.55 -5.95 1.59
N PHE A 152 2.41 -6.76 0.55
CA PHE A 152 2.75 -6.33 -0.80
C PHE A 152 1.49 -5.85 -1.51
N VAL A 153 1.45 -4.55 -1.85
CA VAL A 153 0.29 -3.91 -2.47
C VAL A 153 0.67 -3.47 -3.87
N VAL A 154 -0.09 -3.90 -4.87
CA VAL A 154 0.27 -3.78 -6.29
C VAL A 154 -0.89 -3.23 -7.12
N GLY A 155 -0.55 -2.57 -8.22
CA GLY A 155 -1.51 -2.24 -9.28
C GLY A 155 -2.32 -0.96 -9.07
N PHE A 156 -1.93 -0.08 -8.14
CA PHE A 156 -2.48 1.28 -8.13
C PHE A 156 -1.78 2.14 -9.17
N SER A 157 -2.55 2.68 -10.12
CA SER A 157 -2.05 3.57 -11.18
C SER A 157 -1.98 5.03 -10.76
N ASP A 158 -2.70 5.39 -9.70
CA ASP A 158 -2.75 6.75 -9.14
C ASP A 158 -1.88 6.84 -7.87
N PRO A 159 -1.31 8.02 -7.56
CA PRO A 159 -0.50 8.21 -6.37
C PRO A 159 -1.31 8.28 -5.07
N GLU A 160 -2.57 8.77 -5.11
CA GLU A 160 -3.41 8.99 -3.93
C GLU A 160 -3.62 7.72 -3.07
N PRO A 161 -3.88 6.52 -3.64
CA PRO A 161 -3.95 5.28 -2.86
C PRO A 161 -2.70 4.97 -2.03
N TYR A 162 -1.50 5.24 -2.56
CA TYR A 162 -0.26 5.03 -1.82
C TYR A 162 -0.12 6.02 -0.67
N GLU A 163 -0.49 7.29 -0.88
CA GLU A 163 -0.43 8.32 0.15
C GLU A 163 -1.41 8.08 1.31
N GLN A 164 -2.52 7.39 1.04
CA GLN A 164 -3.56 7.09 2.02
C GLN A 164 -3.45 5.69 2.63
N LEU A 165 -2.30 5.01 2.46
CA LEU A 165 -2.08 3.70 3.07
C LEU A 165 -2.25 3.76 4.62
N PRO A 166 -2.89 2.75 5.22
CA PRO A 166 -3.13 2.71 6.66
C PRO A 166 -1.89 2.21 7.41
N ILE A 167 -0.83 3.01 7.38
CA ILE A 167 0.45 2.75 8.04
C ILE A 167 0.69 3.72 9.20
N LEU A 168 1.61 3.34 10.10
CA LEU A 168 2.12 4.25 11.13
C LEU A 168 2.73 5.51 10.48
N ASP A 169 2.46 6.67 11.09
CA ASP A 169 2.90 7.98 10.60
C ASP A 169 2.50 8.25 9.12
N SER A 170 1.23 7.88 8.87
CA SER A 170 0.32 8.37 7.82
C SER A 170 0.56 9.80 7.32
N ASN A 171 0.43 10.05 6.01
CA ASN A 171 0.03 11.37 5.54
C ASN A 171 -1.34 11.78 6.13
N PHE A 172 -1.69 13.06 5.96
CA PHE A 172 -2.95 13.60 6.42
C PHE A 172 -4.13 12.77 5.92
N SER A 173 -5.01 12.35 6.83
CA SER A 173 -6.20 11.59 6.50
C SER A 173 -7.35 11.90 7.45
N LYS A 174 -8.58 11.85 6.96
CA LYS A 174 -9.80 12.06 7.76
C LYS A 174 -10.38 10.76 8.33
N ARG A 175 -9.76 9.62 8.05
CA ARG A 175 -10.28 8.28 8.34
C ARG A 175 -10.66 8.08 9.81
N TYR A 176 -9.85 8.60 10.74
CA TYR A 176 -10.08 8.47 12.19
C TYR A 176 -10.56 9.75 12.88
N LEU A 177 -11.06 10.72 12.11
CA LEU A 177 -11.49 12.02 12.64
C LEU A 177 -12.58 11.86 13.71
N ALA A 178 -13.64 11.12 13.41
CA ALA A 178 -14.78 10.93 14.30
C ALA A 178 -14.40 10.28 15.65
N GLN A 179 -13.38 9.42 15.64
CA GLN A 179 -12.92 8.71 16.84
C GLN A 179 -12.16 9.65 17.80
N TYR A 180 -11.33 10.55 17.26
CA TYR A 180 -10.42 11.38 18.08
C TYR A 180 -10.90 12.83 18.24
N GLN A 181 -11.93 13.27 17.51
CA GLN A 181 -12.42 14.66 17.53
C GLN A 181 -12.85 15.12 18.93
N ASN A 182 -13.48 14.27 19.73
CA ASN A 182 -14.02 14.67 21.03
C ASN A 182 -12.87 14.99 22.00
N PHE A 183 -11.90 14.09 22.11
CA PHE A 183 -10.72 14.30 22.95
C PHE A 183 -9.90 15.51 22.48
N PHE A 184 -9.68 15.62 21.17
CA PHE A 184 -9.00 16.76 20.57
C PHE A 184 -9.72 18.09 20.88
N SER A 185 -11.05 18.14 20.73
CA SER A 185 -11.85 19.35 20.97
C SER A 185 -11.81 19.79 22.42
N VAL A 186 -11.88 18.83 23.37
CA VAL A 186 -11.75 19.14 24.81
C VAL A 186 -10.37 19.71 25.12
N CYS A 187 -9.29 19.08 24.63
CA CYS A 187 -7.93 19.58 24.83
C CYS A 187 -7.74 20.98 24.20
N ALA A 188 -8.28 21.20 23.00
CA ALA A 188 -8.22 22.48 22.30
C ALA A 188 -8.99 23.57 23.06
N ALA A 189 -10.19 23.27 23.56
CA ALA A 189 -10.98 24.22 24.36
C ALA A 189 -10.26 24.60 25.66
N LEU A 190 -9.67 23.63 26.36
CA LEU A 190 -8.88 23.87 27.58
C LEU A 190 -7.62 24.68 27.29
N PHE A 191 -6.93 24.39 26.18
CA PHE A 191 -5.79 25.18 25.71
C PHE A 191 -6.18 26.65 25.48
N LEU A 192 -7.26 26.90 24.73
CA LEU A 192 -7.76 28.26 24.46
C LEU A 192 -8.17 28.98 25.75
N LEU A 193 -8.84 28.29 26.68
CA LEU A 193 -9.20 28.85 27.97
C LEU A 193 -7.96 29.26 28.78
N CYS A 194 -6.93 28.40 28.82
CA CYS A 194 -5.67 28.71 29.49
C CYS A 194 -4.95 29.89 28.81
N LEU A 195 -4.97 29.95 27.48
CA LEU A 195 -4.39 31.05 26.71
C LEU A 195 -5.07 32.39 27.05
N ILE A 196 -6.40 32.41 27.15
CA ILE A 196 -7.16 33.59 27.58
C ILE A 196 -6.75 34.03 28.99
N LEU A 197 -6.60 33.08 29.93
CA LEU A 197 -6.17 33.39 31.31
C LEU A 197 -4.74 33.95 31.36
N VAL A 198 -3.84 33.44 30.51
CA VAL A 198 -2.46 33.95 30.37
C VAL A 198 -2.49 35.40 29.85
N ILE A 199 -3.28 35.68 28.82
CA ILE A 199 -3.42 37.02 28.23
C ILE A 199 -4.01 38.00 29.25
N LYS A 200 -4.99 37.56 30.05
CA LYS A 200 -5.58 38.36 31.14
C LYS A 200 -4.68 38.50 32.38
N GLY A 201 -3.49 37.90 32.38
CA GLY A 201 -2.51 38.02 33.47
C GLY A 201 -2.85 37.22 34.73
N TYR A 202 -3.86 36.34 34.70
CA TYR A 202 -4.24 35.54 35.87
C TYR A 202 -3.22 34.43 36.13
N LYS A 203 -2.56 34.47 37.30
CA LYS A 203 -1.53 33.51 37.74
C LYS A 203 -0.59 33.09 36.59
N ARG A 204 -0.07 34.10 35.86
CA ARG A 204 0.56 33.96 34.54
C ARG A 204 1.57 32.79 34.44
N LYS A 205 2.42 32.58 35.44
CA LYS A 205 3.41 31.49 35.42
C LYS A 205 2.76 30.10 35.38
N THR A 206 1.77 29.84 36.24
CA THR A 206 1.13 28.51 36.31
C THR A 206 0.23 28.28 35.10
N THR A 207 -0.53 29.30 34.67
CA THR A 207 -1.41 29.20 33.51
C THR A 207 -0.63 29.03 32.20
N SER A 208 0.56 29.63 32.08
CA SER A 208 1.44 29.38 30.93
C SER A 208 1.98 27.95 30.86
N ILE A 209 2.35 27.34 31.99
CA ILE A 209 2.81 25.94 32.03
C ILE A 209 1.66 25.00 31.61
N VAL A 210 0.47 25.21 32.17
CA VAL A 210 -0.71 24.41 31.83
C VAL A 210 -1.09 24.58 30.35
N ALA A 211 -1.05 25.80 29.82
CA ALA A 211 -1.27 26.05 28.40
C ALA A 211 -0.25 25.29 27.53
N GLY A 212 1.02 25.25 27.92
CA GLY A 212 2.05 24.47 27.22
C GLY A 212 1.74 22.98 27.19
N ILE A 213 1.36 22.39 28.33
CA ILE A 213 0.98 20.96 28.41
C ILE A 213 -0.25 20.67 27.54
N MET A 214 -1.27 21.52 27.61
CA MET A 214 -2.49 21.37 26.80
C MET A 214 -2.20 21.49 25.30
N PHE A 215 -1.30 22.41 24.92
CA PHE A 215 -0.83 22.51 23.54
C PHE A 215 -0.15 21.22 23.07
N LEU A 216 0.76 20.67 23.87
CA LEU A 216 1.42 19.40 23.54
C LEU A 216 0.40 18.26 23.40
N LEU A 217 -0.62 18.20 24.26
CA LEU A 217 -1.70 17.21 24.15
C LEU A 217 -2.53 17.38 22.87
N VAL A 218 -2.83 18.62 22.46
CA VAL A 218 -3.54 18.92 21.20
C VAL A 218 -2.74 18.43 20.00
N VAL A 219 -1.43 18.70 19.98
CA VAL A 219 -0.54 18.26 18.89
C VAL A 219 -0.41 16.74 18.88
N ASN A 220 -0.19 16.11 20.05
CA ASN A 220 -0.04 14.65 20.18
C ASN A 220 -1.31 13.90 19.71
N ASN A 221 -2.49 14.47 19.97
CA ASN A 221 -3.77 13.82 19.73
C ASN A 221 -4.49 14.34 18.49
N ASN A 222 -3.76 14.89 17.52
CA ASN A 222 -4.33 15.35 16.26
C ASN A 222 -5.19 14.23 15.60
N PRO A 223 -6.45 14.51 15.22
CA PRO A 223 -7.35 13.51 14.67
C PRO A 223 -7.09 13.17 13.19
N PHE A 224 -6.26 13.95 12.48
CA PHE A 224 -6.03 13.80 11.06
C PHE A 224 -4.93 12.78 10.73
N ARG A 225 -5.25 11.49 10.89
CA ARG A 225 -4.32 10.36 10.72
C ARG A 225 -4.94 9.21 9.92
N SER A 226 -4.13 8.47 9.16
CA SER A 226 -4.58 7.32 8.36
C SER A 226 -4.53 5.98 9.12
N SER A 227 -3.87 5.95 10.28
CA SER A 227 -3.78 4.82 11.21
C SER A 227 -4.31 5.25 12.58
N PRO A 228 -5.00 4.37 13.33
CA PRO A 228 -5.47 4.70 14.67
C PRO A 228 -4.33 4.69 15.69
N PHE A 229 -3.20 4.08 15.34
CA PHE A 229 -2.02 3.94 16.17
C PHE A 229 -1.08 5.14 16.02
#